data_AF-A0A933M0R9-F1
#
_entry.id   AF-A0A933M0R9-F1
#
_cell.length_a   1.000
_cell.length_b   1.000
_cell.length_c   1.000
_cell.angle_alpha   90.00
_cell.angle_beta   90.00
_cell.angle_gamma   90.00
#
_symmetry.space_group_name_H-M   'P 1'
#
loop_
_entity.id
_entity.type
_entity.pdbx_description
1 polymer ?
#
loop_
_entity_poly.entity_id
_entity_poly.type
_entity_poly.pdbx_seq_one_letter_code
_entity_poly.pdbx_strand_id
1 'polypeptide(L)'
;PVRIDIPKMLLRVRHAHVEQTGGTRWIAWAMKIWTQVTRSPRLYHLVLKFSSFLAQPLARGGWIQKLPPPLNGWTQSRDFPVVAREMFSEWIAKRDA
;
A
#
# COMPACT_ATOMS: atom_id res chain seq x y z
N PRO A 1 -13.26 -12.32 -33.55
CA PRO A 1 -12.76 -12.52 -32.17
C PRO A 1 -11.56 -13.49 -32.14
N VAL A 2 -10.35 -12.99 -31.84
CA VAL A 2 -9.12 -13.81 -31.82
C VAL A 2 -9.05 -14.55 -30.47
N ARG A 3 -8.98 -15.88 -30.49
CA ARG A 3 -9.02 -16.76 -29.30
C ARG A 3 -7.69 -16.80 -28.53
N ILE A 4 -6.98 -15.68 -28.43
CA ILE A 4 -5.70 -15.61 -27.72
C ILE A 4 -5.97 -15.40 -26.22
N ASP A 5 -5.49 -16.31 -25.39
CA ASP A 5 -5.56 -16.23 -23.93
C ASP A 5 -4.45 -15.32 -23.40
N ILE A 6 -4.65 -14.01 -23.56
CA ILE A 6 -3.74 -12.97 -23.07
C ILE A 6 -3.52 -13.08 -21.55
N PRO A 7 -4.55 -13.32 -20.71
CA PRO A 7 -4.35 -13.45 -19.26
C PRO A 7 -3.35 -14.54 -18.86
N LYS A 8 -3.45 -15.75 -19.43
CA LYS A 8 -2.50 -16.83 -19.12
C LYS A 8 -1.08 -16.51 -19.56
N MET A 9 -0.93 -15.81 -20.70
CA MET A 9 0.38 -15.39 -21.19
C MET A 9 1.03 -14.38 -20.24
N LEU A 10 0.28 -13.39 -19.76
CA LEU A 10 0.77 -12.40 -18.79
C LEU A 10 1.22 -13.05 -17.47
N LEU A 11 0.47 -14.03 -16.97
CA LEU A 11 0.86 -14.78 -15.77
C LEU A 11 2.15 -15.57 -15.96
N ARG A 12 2.34 -16.20 -17.13
CA ARG A 12 3.56 -16.94 -17.44
C ARG A 12 4.79 -16.02 -17.49
N VAL A 13 4.67 -14.87 -18.16
CA VAL A 13 5.76 -13.87 -18.22
C VAL A 13 6.09 -13.36 -16.83
N ARG A 14 5.07 -13.09 -16.00
CA ARG A 14 5.29 -12.68 -14.60
C ARG A 14 6.00 -13.74 -13.78
N HIS A 15 5.60 -15.01 -13.90
CA HIS A 15 6.25 -16.12 -13.19
C HIS A 15 7.73 -16.24 -13.57
N ALA A 16 8.03 -16.25 -14.88
CA ALA A 16 9.40 -16.32 -15.36
C ALA A 16 10.26 -15.14 -14.84
N HIS A 17 9.70 -13.93 -14.82
CA HIS A 17 10.40 -12.75 -14.29
C HIS A 17 10.69 -12.85 -12.79
N VAL A 18 9.74 -13.36 -12.00
CA VAL A 18 9.90 -13.54 -10.54
C VAL A 18 10.94 -14.61 -10.23
N GLU A 19 10.97 -15.72 -10.97
CA GLU A 19 11.97 -16.79 -10.81
C GLU A 19 13.39 -16.28 -11.11
N GLN A 20 13.57 -15.50 -12.18
CA GLN A 20 14.87 -14.95 -12.56
C GLN A 20 15.38 -13.87 -11.60
N THR A 21 14.48 -13.03 -11.06
CA THR A 21 14.84 -11.91 -10.19
C THR A 21 14.82 -12.32 -8.71
N GLY A 22 14.43 -13.56 -8.39
CA GLY A 22 14.31 -14.09 -7.02
C GLY A 22 13.14 -13.51 -6.21
N GLY A 23 12.26 -12.74 -6.87
CA GLY A 23 11.23 -11.94 -6.23
C GLY A 23 11.79 -10.93 -5.22
N THR A 24 10.92 -10.05 -4.73
CA THR A 24 11.33 -9.02 -3.79
C THR A 24 11.22 -9.55 -2.35
N ARG A 25 12.28 -10.17 -1.82
CA ARG A 25 12.30 -10.80 -0.48
C ARG A 25 11.72 -9.90 0.64
N TRP A 26 11.94 -8.59 0.57
CA TRP A 26 11.39 -7.64 1.55
C TRP A 26 9.86 -7.52 1.49
N ILE A 27 9.23 -7.73 0.32
CA ILE A 27 7.77 -7.74 0.19
C ILE A 27 7.16 -8.91 0.96
N ALA A 28 7.79 -10.09 0.93
CA ALA A 28 7.31 -11.23 1.72
C ALA A 28 7.30 -10.93 3.22
N TRP A 29 8.33 -10.24 3.71
CA TRP A 29 8.37 -9.74 5.10
C TRP A 29 7.31 -8.68 5.37
N ALA A 30 7.15 -7.70 4.48
CA ALA A 30 6.12 -6.67 4.61
C ALA A 30 4.71 -7.27 4.68
N MET A 31 4.41 -8.31 3.88
CA MET A 31 3.13 -9.01 3.89
C MET A 31 2.89 -9.78 5.21
N LYS A 32 3.94 -10.36 5.80
CA LYS A 32 3.85 -10.97 7.15
C LYS A 32 3.55 -9.93 8.21
N ILE A 33 4.19 -8.76 8.17
CA ILE A 33 3.90 -7.66 9.09
C ILE A 33 2.45 -7.19 8.91
N TRP A 34 2.04 -6.98 7.66
CA TRP A 34 0.68 -6.56 7.31
C TRP A 34 -0.39 -7.51 7.87
N THR A 35 -0.17 -8.81 7.74
CA THR A 35 -1.10 -9.83 8.29
C THR A 35 -1.18 -9.80 9.82
N GLN A 36 -0.07 -9.55 10.52
CA GLN A 36 -0.11 -9.40 11.99
C GLN A 36 -0.84 -8.12 12.41
N VAL A 37 -0.59 -7.00 11.72
CA VAL A 37 -1.20 -5.70 12.01
C VAL A 37 -2.72 -5.74 11.79
N THR A 38 -3.16 -6.28 10.66
CA THR A 38 -4.58 -6.34 10.29
C THR A 38 -5.40 -7.31 11.12
N ARG A 39 -4.77 -8.32 11.74
CA ARG A 39 -5.46 -9.29 12.60
C ARG A 39 -5.88 -8.70 13.96
N SER A 40 -5.28 -7.59 14.39
CA SER A 40 -5.57 -6.95 15.68
C SER A 40 -6.10 -5.53 15.49
N PRO A 41 -7.37 -5.25 15.84
CA PRO A 41 -7.96 -3.92 15.70
C PRO A 41 -7.19 -2.82 16.45
N ARG A 42 -6.70 -3.12 17.66
CA ARG A 42 -5.94 -2.15 18.47
C ARG A 42 -4.61 -1.79 17.81
N LEU A 43 -3.88 -2.79 17.30
CA LEU A 43 -2.60 -2.57 16.63
C LEU A 43 -2.80 -1.83 15.31
N TYR A 44 -3.84 -2.20 14.55
CA TYR A 44 -4.22 -1.52 13.31
C TYR A 44 -4.49 -0.03 13.55
N HIS A 45 -5.29 0.32 14.57
CA HIS A 45 -5.57 1.72 14.91
C HIS A 45 -4.31 2.50 15.30
N LEU A 46 -3.43 1.88 16.09
CA LEU A 46 -2.19 2.52 16.51
C LEU A 46 -1.28 2.77 15.30
N VAL A 47 -1.08 1.78 14.45
CA VAL A 47 -0.29 1.92 13.20
C VAL A 47 -0.88 3.00 12.29
N LEU A 48 -2.20 3.05 12.13
CA LEU A 48 -2.84 4.10 11.34
C LEU A 48 -2.55 5.51 11.90
N LYS A 49 -2.73 5.72 13.21
CA LYS A 49 -2.45 7.02 13.85
C LYS A 49 -0.99 7.43 13.69
N PHE A 50 -0.07 6.51 13.91
CA PHE A 50 1.36 6.74 13.68
C PHE A 50 1.66 7.06 12.20
N SER A 51 1.05 6.34 11.27
CA SER A 51 1.27 6.57 9.84
C SER A 51 0.74 7.93 9.37
N SER A 52 -0.38 8.41 9.91
CA SER A 52 -0.90 9.75 9.62
C SER A 52 0.06 10.84 10.11
N PHE A 53 0.56 10.70 11.34
CA PHE A 53 1.54 11.63 11.89
C PHE A 53 2.85 11.66 11.09
N LEU A 54 3.36 10.49 10.70
CA LEU A 54 4.62 10.37 9.97
C LEU A 54 4.51 10.82 8.49
N ALA A 55 3.33 10.67 7.89
CA ALA A 55 3.07 11.10 6.52
C ALA A 55 2.85 12.62 6.38
N GLN A 56 2.41 13.28 7.46
CA GLN A 56 2.09 14.71 7.49
C GLN A 56 3.24 15.63 7.02
N PRO A 57 4.52 15.46 7.43
CA PRO A 57 5.62 16.31 6.95
C PRO A 57 5.96 16.11 5.46
N LEU A 58 5.62 14.94 4.89
CA LEU A 58 5.85 14.64 3.47
C LEU A 58 4.68 15.09 2.58
N ALA A 59 3.53 15.43 3.18
CA ALA A 59 2.33 15.80 2.45
C ALA A 59 2.37 17.29 2.04
N ARG A 60 2.05 17.56 0.78
CA ARG A 60 1.79 18.90 0.23
C ARG A 60 0.42 18.92 -0.39
N GLY A 61 -0.48 19.77 0.12
CA GLY A 61 -1.85 19.87 -0.39
C GLY A 61 -2.65 18.57 -0.29
N GLY A 62 -2.36 17.71 0.68
CA GLY A 62 -3.02 16.40 0.86
C GLY A 62 -2.40 15.25 0.04
N TRP A 63 -1.32 15.51 -0.70
CA TRP A 63 -0.65 14.53 -1.54
C TRP A 63 0.83 14.40 -1.20
N ILE A 64 1.36 13.19 -1.30
CA ILE A 64 2.78 12.88 -1.18
C ILE A 64 3.32 12.71 -2.60
N GLN A 65 4.07 13.71 -3.06
CA GLN A 65 4.63 13.77 -4.42
C GLN A 65 5.82 12.83 -4.61
N LYS A 66 6.57 12.54 -3.54
CA LYS A 66 7.77 11.70 -3.62
C LYS A 66 7.91 10.85 -2.37
N LEU A 67 7.74 9.54 -2.53
CA LEU A 67 8.05 8.58 -1.49
C LEU A 67 9.57 8.32 -1.46
N PRO A 68 10.17 8.10 -0.27
CA PRO A 68 11.55 7.66 -0.17
C PRO A 68 11.71 6.23 -0.73
N PRO A 69 12.89 5.87 -1.27
CA PRO A 69 13.20 4.48 -1.62
C PRO A 69 13.02 3.54 -0.41
N PRO A 70 12.52 2.31 -0.60
CA PRO A 70 12.19 1.64 -1.87
C PRO A 70 10.75 1.88 -2.37
N LEU A 71 9.99 2.78 -1.74
CA LEU A 71 8.57 3.02 -2.06
C LEU A 71 8.35 4.05 -3.18
N ASN A 72 9.43 4.71 -3.61
CA ASN A 72 9.46 5.74 -4.63
C ASN A 72 8.87 5.29 -5.99
N GLY A 73 8.84 3.98 -6.28
CA GLY A 73 8.28 3.43 -7.52
C GLY A 73 6.81 3.80 -7.77
N TRP A 74 6.01 3.98 -6.71
CA TRP A 74 4.62 4.46 -6.86
C TRP A 74 4.57 5.89 -7.38
N THR A 75 5.32 6.78 -6.73
CA THR A 75 5.43 8.20 -7.07
C THR A 75 6.18 8.51 -8.35
N GLN A 76 6.73 7.51 -9.05
CA GLN A 76 7.24 7.69 -10.41
C GLN A 76 6.12 7.87 -11.43
N SER A 77 4.94 7.30 -11.16
CA SER A 77 3.80 7.35 -12.08
C SER A 77 2.59 8.09 -11.49
N ARG A 78 2.43 8.11 -10.16
CA ARG A 78 1.26 8.72 -9.51
C ARG A 78 1.55 9.23 -8.10
N ASP A 79 0.99 10.38 -7.77
CA ASP A 79 1.01 10.92 -6.41
C ASP A 79 0.32 9.97 -5.41
N PHE A 80 0.84 9.91 -4.19
CA PHE A 80 0.27 9.08 -3.13
C PHE A 80 -0.63 9.91 -2.21
N PRO A 81 -1.88 9.52 -1.95
CA PRO A 81 -2.75 10.29 -1.05
C PRO A 81 -2.20 10.26 0.38
N VAL A 82 -2.26 11.38 1.09
CA VAL A 82 -1.87 11.40 2.52
C VAL A 82 -2.80 10.51 3.33
N VAL A 83 -2.26 9.84 4.35
CA VAL A 83 -3.07 9.06 5.28
C VAL A 83 -4.00 10.00 6.05
N ALA A 84 -5.30 9.72 6.01
CA ALA A 84 -6.33 10.51 6.69
C ALA A 84 -6.06 10.60 8.20
N ARG A 85 -6.37 11.76 8.79
CA ARG A 85 -6.17 12.02 10.23
C ARG A 85 -7.16 11.24 11.09
N GLU A 86 -8.38 11.08 10.59
CA GLU A 86 -9.43 10.31 11.24
C GLU A 86 -9.61 8.96 10.55
N MET A 87 -9.86 7.91 11.34
CA MET A 87 -10.19 6.60 10.78
C MET A 87 -11.64 6.61 10.29
N PHE A 88 -11.94 5.80 9.27
CA PHE A 88 -13.30 5.69 8.73
C PHE A 88 -14.33 5.32 9.80
N SER A 89 -13.97 4.43 10.74
CA SER A 89 -14.83 4.05 11.87
C SER A 89 -15.09 5.20 12.84
N GLU A 90 -14.07 6.02 13.12
CA GLU A 90 -14.21 7.22 13.95
C GLU A 90 -15.09 8.26 13.24
N TRP A 91 -14.89 8.46 11.94
CA TRP A 91 -15.68 9.37 11.13
C TRP A 91 -17.16 8.99 11.09
N ILE A 92 -17.49 7.70 10.87
CA ILE A 92 -18.87 7.21 10.93
C ILE A 92 -19.46 7.43 12.33
N ALA A 93 -18.77 7.01 13.38
CA ALA A 93 -19.28 7.14 14.75
C ALA A 93 -19.56 8.59 15.14
N LYS A 94 -18.73 9.54 14.66
CA LYS A 94 -18.94 10.97 14.86
C LYS A 94 -20.10 11.53 14.05
N ARG A 95 -20.35 10.99 12.86
CA ARG A 95 -21.44 11.43 11.98
C ARG A 95 -22.81 10.97 12.50
N ASP A 96 -22.87 9.79 13.09
CA ASP A 96 -24.11 9.18 13.58
C ASP A 96 -24.44 9.57 15.04
N ALA A 97 -23.64 10.44 15.68
CA ALA A 97 -23.86 11.00 17.02
C ALA A 97 -24.44 12.41 16.96
#